data_AF-A0A7J4B9D7-F1
#
_entry.id   AF-A0A7J4B9D7-F1
#
_cell.length_a   1.000
_cell.length_b   1.000
_cell.length_c   1.000
_cell.angle_alpha   90.00
_cell.angle_beta   90.00
_cell.angle_gamma   90.00
#
_symmetry.space_group_name_H-M   'P 1'
#
loop_
_entity.id
_entity.type
_entity.pdbx_description
1 polymer ?
#
loop_
_entity_poly.entity_id
_entity_poly.type
_entity_poly.pdbx_seq_one_letter_code
_entity_poly.pdbx_strand_id
1 'polypeptide(L)'
;MKCFERQYSYRGASVQITVYTSTDIICNEVKEAILGGINEVLNFIRRHDGCHIRSKEHLEVTSGDNTVTVEIKPLNTLARMFWGTAVDKVREVCKG
;
A
#
# COMPACT_ATOMS: atom_id res chain seq x y z
N MET A 1 2.14 -14.30 2.10
CA MET A 1 0.73 -14.67 2.36
C MET A 1 -0.15 -13.44 2.31
N LYS A 2 -1.43 -13.57 1.92
CA LYS A 2 -2.38 -12.44 1.97
C LYS A 2 -2.81 -12.20 3.42
N CYS A 3 -2.46 -11.05 3.98
CA CYS A 3 -2.76 -10.69 5.35
C CYS A 3 -4.07 -9.91 5.49
N PHE A 4 -4.30 -8.97 4.57
CA PHE A 4 -5.43 -8.04 4.62
C PHE A 4 -5.85 -7.64 3.21
N GLU A 5 -7.14 -7.42 3.02
CA GLU A 5 -7.67 -6.80 1.80
C GLU A 5 -8.90 -5.97 2.14
N ARG A 6 -8.93 -4.75 1.61
CA ARG A 6 -10.06 -3.85 1.81
C ARG A 6 -10.22 -2.89 0.65
N GLN A 7 -11.48 -2.64 0.31
CA GLN A 7 -11.86 -1.59 -0.62
C GLN A 7 -12.05 -0.27 0.13
N TYR A 8 -11.43 0.79 -0.38
CA TYR A 8 -11.60 2.14 0.10
C TYR A 8 -12.26 2.98 -0.99
N SER A 9 -13.19 3.84 -0.59
CA SER A 9 -13.83 4.79 -1.50
C SER A 9 -13.79 6.18 -0.91
N TYR A 10 -13.31 7.15 -1.69
CA TYR A 10 -13.25 8.55 -1.30
C TYR A 10 -13.72 9.42 -2.45
N ARG A 11 -14.73 10.27 -2.21
CA ARG A 11 -15.34 11.15 -3.23
C ARG A 11 -15.68 10.42 -4.54
N GLY A 12 -16.15 9.17 -4.46
CA GLY A 12 -16.51 8.34 -5.60
C GLY A 12 -15.34 7.61 -6.29
N ALA A 13 -14.08 7.91 -5.96
CA ALA A 13 -12.93 7.14 -6.42
C ALA A 13 -12.78 5.92 -5.52
N SER A 14 -12.66 4.72 -6.11
CA SER A 14 -12.54 3.47 -5.37
C SER A 14 -11.22 2.75 -5.68
N VAL A 15 -10.56 2.28 -4.64
CA VAL A 15 -9.34 1.48 -4.72
C VAL A 15 -9.47 0.23 -3.88
N GLN A 16 -8.81 -0.85 -4.28
CA GLN A 16 -8.58 -2.02 -3.46
C GLN A 16 -7.15 -1.96 -2.94
N ILE A 17 -6.99 -2.17 -1.65
CA ILE A 17 -5.69 -2.27 -0.99
C ILE A 17 -5.57 -3.69 -0.46
N THR A 18 -4.53 -4.39 -0.88
CA THR A 18 -4.20 -5.74 -0.45
C THR A 18 -2.81 -5.74 0.16
N VAL A 19 -2.68 -6.28 1.36
CA VAL A 19 -1.40 -6.39 2.07
C VAL A 19 -1.01 -7.86 2.09
N TYR A 20 0.22 -8.10 1.68
CA TYR A 20 0.90 -9.37 1.75
C TYR A 20 2.05 -9.28 2.77
N THR A 21 2.21 -10.33 3.57
CA THR A 21 3.32 -10.42 4.54
C THR A 21 4.05 -11.75 4.40
N SER A 22 5.28 -11.85 4.92
CA SER A 22 6.04 -13.10 4.96
C SER A 22 5.62 -14.01 6.14
N THR A 23 5.15 -13.45 7.25
CA THR A 23 4.76 -14.18 8.47
C THR A 23 3.44 -13.67 9.07
N ASP A 24 2.82 -14.48 9.94
CA ASP A 24 1.62 -14.11 10.71
C ASP A 24 1.90 -13.03 11.77
N ILE A 25 3.11 -13.01 12.33
CA ILE A 25 3.53 -12.01 13.32
C ILE A 25 3.49 -10.62 12.70
N ILE A 26 4.14 -10.45 11.55
CA ILE A 26 4.14 -9.19 10.80
C ILE A 26 2.72 -8.86 10.32
N CYS A 27 1.91 -9.86 9.97
CA CYS A 27 0.52 -9.62 9.61
C CYS A 27 -0.29 -8.96 10.75
N ASN A 28 -0.07 -9.37 11.99
CA ASN A 28 -0.76 -8.76 13.13
C ASN A 28 -0.28 -7.31 13.37
N GLU A 29 1.02 -7.04 13.25
CA GLU A 29 1.57 -5.67 13.36
C GLU A 29 0.99 -4.74 12.28
N VAL A 30 0.89 -5.23 11.03
CA VAL A 30 0.31 -4.43 9.94
C VAL A 30 -1.20 -4.22 10.14
N LYS A 31 -1.92 -5.19 10.69
CA LYS A 31 -3.34 -5.03 11.05
C LYS A 31 -3.54 -3.94 12.11
N GLU A 32 -2.62 -3.81 13.06
CA GLU A 32 -2.67 -2.70 14.03
C GLU A 32 -2.35 -1.36 13.35
N ALA A 33 -1.32 -1.31 12.50
CA ALA A 33 -0.96 -0.11 11.75
C ALA A 33 -2.10 0.40 10.85
N ILE A 34 -2.87 -0.50 10.22
CA ILE A 34 -3.96 -0.11 9.31
C ILE A 34 -5.13 0.56 10.02
N LEU A 35 -5.28 0.39 11.34
CA LEU A 35 -6.25 1.13 12.15
C LEU A 35 -5.92 2.63 12.17
N GLY A 36 -4.63 3.00 12.07
CA GLY A 36 -4.16 4.37 11.90
C GLY A 36 -4.27 4.91 10.46
N GLY A 37 -4.68 4.08 9.51
CA GLY A 37 -4.85 4.43 8.10
C GLY A 37 -3.66 4.07 7.21
N ILE A 38 -3.76 4.38 5.91
CA ILE A 38 -2.77 3.93 4.92
C ILE A 38 -1.40 4.60 5.09
N ASN A 39 -1.36 5.82 5.62
CA ASN A 39 -0.09 6.51 5.90
C ASN A 39 0.74 5.75 6.94
N GLU A 40 0.11 5.16 7.96
CA GLU A 40 0.80 4.34 8.95
C GLU A 40 1.33 3.04 8.37
N VAL A 41 0.60 2.44 7.42
CA VAL A 41 1.10 1.27 6.68
C VAL A 41 2.32 1.64 5.82
N LEU A 42 2.29 2.78 5.13
CA LEU A 42 3.45 3.24 4.34
C LEU A 42 4.65 3.57 5.24
N ASN A 43 4.41 4.19 6.41
CA ASN A 43 5.44 4.43 7.43
C ASN A 43 5.99 3.13 8.01
N PHE A 44 5.15 2.12 8.19
CA PHE A 44 5.58 0.78 8.59
C PHE A 44 6.52 0.20 7.54
N ILE A 45 6.13 0.16 6.27
CA ILE A 45 6.98 -0.35 5.17
C ILE A 45 8.33 0.39 5.14
N ARG A 46 8.32 1.72 5.28
CA ARG A 46 9.54 2.52 5.27
C ARG A 46 10.54 2.12 6.36
N ARG A 47 10.06 1.69 7.54
CA ARG A 47 10.92 1.25 8.64
C ARG A 47 11.62 -0.09 8.38
N HIS A 48 11.16 -0.85 7.38
CA HIS A 48 11.70 -2.16 6.99
C HIS A 48 12.67 -2.02 5.80
N ASP A 49 13.84 -1.42 6.04
CA ASP A 49 14.90 -1.22 5.02
C ASP A 49 14.48 -0.40 3.78
N GLY A 50 13.49 0.48 3.93
CA GLY A 50 13.01 1.36 2.87
C GLY A 50 11.92 0.74 2.00
N CYS A 51 11.68 1.32 0.82
CA CYS A 51 10.62 0.87 -0.08
C CYS A 51 11.12 0.58 -1.50
N HIS A 52 10.51 -0.44 -2.11
CA HIS A 52 10.57 -0.71 -3.54
C HIS A 52 9.18 -0.50 -4.14
N ILE A 53 9.10 0.35 -5.18
CA ILE A 53 7.83 0.70 -5.82
C ILE A 53 7.80 0.16 -7.25
N ARG A 54 6.71 -0.53 -7.61
CA ARG A 54 6.38 -0.93 -8.99
C ARG A 54 5.00 -0.41 -9.36
N SER A 55 4.86 0.17 -10.56
CA SER A 55 3.60 0.81 -10.97
C SER A 55 3.29 0.67 -12.48
N LYS A 56 3.10 -0.56 -12.98
CA LYS A 56 2.72 -0.78 -14.40
C LYS A 56 1.21 -0.79 -14.65
N GLU A 57 0.44 -1.44 -13.78
CA GLU A 57 -1.04 -1.54 -13.89
C GLU A 57 -1.72 -1.32 -12.53
N HIS A 58 -1.02 -1.66 -11.46
CA HIS A 58 -1.33 -1.44 -10.06
C HIS A 58 -0.07 -0.95 -9.36
N LEU A 59 -0.22 -0.40 -8.15
CA LEU A 59 0.88 0.13 -7.36
C LEU A 59 1.24 -0.90 -6.32
N GLU A 60 2.43 -1.45 -6.46
CA GLU A 60 3.01 -2.40 -5.52
C GLU A 60 4.13 -1.68 -4.75
N VAL A 61 4.06 -1.73 -3.42
CA VAL A 61 5.05 -1.17 -2.51
C VAL A 61 5.57 -2.30 -1.63
N THR A 62 6.81 -2.69 -1.80
CA THR A 62 7.46 -3.75 -1.05
C THR A 62 8.49 -3.15 -0.10
N SER A 63 8.59 -3.67 1.13
CA SER A 63 9.66 -3.30 2.06
C SER A 63 11.02 -3.77 1.55
N GLY A 64 12.10 -3.10 1.93
CA GLY A 64 13.46 -3.46 1.54
C GLY A 64 13.88 -4.87 1.97
N ASP A 65 13.37 -5.33 3.11
CA ASP A 65 13.55 -6.69 3.62
C ASP A 65 12.62 -7.74 2.96
N ASN A 66 11.76 -7.32 2.03
CA ASN A 66 10.73 -8.13 1.35
C ASN A 66 9.72 -8.82 2.28
N THR A 67 9.57 -8.36 3.53
CA THR A 67 8.63 -8.95 4.49
C THR A 67 7.20 -8.45 4.33
N VAL A 68 7.00 -7.25 3.78
CA VAL A 68 5.68 -6.67 3.54
C VAL A 68 5.58 -6.19 2.11
N THR A 69 4.44 -6.46 1.47
CA THR A 69 4.10 -5.93 0.16
C THR A 69 2.68 -5.41 0.18
N VAL A 70 2.48 -4.17 -0.21
CA VAL A 70 1.18 -3.52 -0.31
C VAL A 70 0.86 -3.29 -1.77
N GLU A 71 -0.23 -3.87 -2.21
CA GLU A 71 -0.77 -3.72 -3.55
C GLU A 71 -1.99 -2.79 -3.50
N ILE A 72 -2.00 -1.76 -4.33
CA ILE A 72 -3.11 -0.81 -4.46
C ILE A 72 -3.59 -0.83 -5.91
N LYS A 73 -4.88 -1.12 -6.11
CA LYS A 73 -5.53 -1.26 -7.41
C LYS A 73 -6.67 -0.25 -7.57
N PRO A 74 -6.72 0.55 -8.65
CA PRO A 74 -7.87 1.39 -8.94
C PRO A 74 -9.05 0.54 -9.46
N LEU A 75 -10.21 0.65 -8.81
CA LEU A 75 -11.40 -0.16 -9.12
C LEU A 75 -12.36 0.53 -10.11
N ASN A 76 -12.24 1.83 -10.32
CA ASN A 76 -13.12 2.57 -11.21
C ASN A 76 -12.37 3.63 -12.02
N THR A 77 -13.05 4.18 -13.04
CA THR A 77 -12.47 5.18 -13.96
C THR A 77 -11.97 6.42 -13.24
N LEU A 78 -12.69 6.87 -12.21
CA LEU A 78 -12.29 8.04 -11.42
C LEU A 78 -10.95 7.81 -10.70
N ALA A 79 -10.78 6.65 -10.07
CA ALA A 79 -9.51 6.27 -9.44
C ALA A 79 -8.36 6.13 -10.45
N ARG A 80 -8.64 5.63 -11.67
CA ARG A 80 -7.63 5.54 -12.74
C ARG A 80 -7.18 6.92 -13.23
N MET A 81 -8.10 7.89 -13.34
CA MET A 81 -7.76 9.25 -13.78
C MET A 81 -6.79 9.96 -12.82
N PHE A 82 -6.93 9.75 -11.52
CA PHE A 82 -6.04 10.32 -10.50
C PHE A 82 -4.88 9.40 -10.10
N TRP A 83 -4.70 8.29 -10.81
CA TRP A 83 -3.76 7.23 -10.42
C TRP A 83 -2.31 7.69 -10.45
N GLY A 84 -1.91 8.45 -11.48
CA GLY A 84 -0.56 8.99 -11.60
C GLY A 84 -0.16 9.83 -10.38
N THR A 85 -1.04 10.73 -9.95
CA THR A 85 -0.82 11.57 -8.76
C THR A 85 -0.72 10.73 -7.48
N ALA A 86 -1.56 9.70 -7.33
CA ALA A 86 -1.48 8.81 -6.18
C ALA A 86 -0.15 8.03 -6.13
N VAL A 87 0.31 7.53 -7.28
CA VAL A 87 1.61 6.84 -7.41
C VAL A 87 2.76 7.79 -7.06
N ASP A 88 2.73 9.03 -7.57
CA ASP A 88 3.77 10.01 -7.28
C ASP A 88 3.80 10.37 -5.80
N LYS A 89 2.64 10.47 -5.14
CA LYS A 89 2.59 10.74 -3.70
C LYS A 89 3.20 9.61 -2.88
N VAL A 90 2.94 8.36 -3.24
CA VAL A 90 3.55 7.21 -2.56
C VAL A 90 5.07 7.16 -2.80
N ARG A 91 5.53 7.52 -4.01
CA ARG A 91 6.96 7.65 -4.30
C ARG A 91 7.63 8.74 -3.47
N GLU A 92 6.97 9.86 -3.21
CA GLU A 92 7.49 10.89 -2.29
C GLU A 92 7.68 10.33 -0.88
N VAL A 93 6.65 9.65 -0.34
CA VAL A 93 6.69 9.08 1.02
C VAL A 93 7.81 8.05 1.17
N CYS A 94 8.08 7.28 0.12
CA CYS A 94 9.14 6.27 0.12
C CYS A 94 10.54 6.81 -0.23
N LYS A 95 10.68 8.06 -0.67
CA LYS A 95 11.98 8.71 -0.90
C LYS A 95 12.49 9.51 0.30
N GLY A 96 11.61 9.91 1.22
CA GLY A 96 11.94 10.65 2.44
C GLY A 96 12.07 9.74 3.65
#